data_AF-A0A1E7FYJ5-F1
#
_entry.id   AF-A0A1E7FYJ5-F1
#
_cell.length_a   1.000
_cell.length_b   1.000
_cell.length_c   1.000
_cell.angle_alpha   90.00
_cell.angle_beta   90.00
_cell.angle_gamma   90.00
#
_symmetry.space_group_name_H-M   'P 1'
#
loop_
_entity.id
_entity.type
_entity.pdbx_description
1 polymer ?
#
loop_
_entity_poly.entity_id
_entity_poly.type
_entity_poly.pdbx_seq_one_letter_code
_entity_poly.pdbx_strand_id
1 'polypeptide(L)'
;GSNTNAALIEFLSAPGTRPPVYLGWGSMMCKSPEWMVALAIEALYHAGERGILLGGWASLGQDHVPDHLKEFCKENVLFVSSAPHEWLFPQCSCIVHHGGSGTTAASVRSGRPTAITPVMGDQFDFADGINEIGCGIGLKQMSSVTGTVLGDAITKCIKDEGIINCAKETGTKLLAEDG
;
A
#
# COMPACT_ATOMS: atom_id res chain seq x y z
N GLY A 1 9.36 -19.18 4.18
CA GLY A 1 10.52 -18.84 5.03
C GLY A 1 11.63 -18.24 4.19
N SER A 2 12.44 -19.06 3.51
CA SER A 2 13.60 -18.59 2.72
C SER A 2 13.23 -18.08 1.31
N ASN A 3 12.27 -18.70 0.63
CA ASN A 3 11.94 -18.36 -0.76
C ASN A 3 11.21 -17.01 -0.93
N THR A 4 10.39 -16.61 0.05
CA THR A 4 9.60 -15.38 0.01
C THR A 4 10.48 -14.13 0.03
N ASN A 5 11.59 -14.16 0.79
CA ASN A 5 12.52 -13.03 0.86
C ASN A 5 13.33 -12.88 -0.44
N ALA A 6 13.74 -13.99 -1.06
CA ALA A 6 14.44 -13.96 -2.34
C ALA A 6 13.55 -13.39 -3.46
N ALA A 7 12.31 -13.87 -3.56
CA ALA A 7 11.33 -13.36 -4.53
C ALA A 7 11.00 -11.88 -4.31
N LEU A 8 10.90 -11.44 -3.05
CA LEU A 8 10.69 -10.02 -2.73
C LEU A 8 11.86 -9.14 -3.17
N ILE A 9 13.10 -9.56 -2.88
CA ILE A 9 14.30 -8.82 -3.30
C ILE A 9 14.41 -8.79 -4.82
N GLU A 10 14.16 -9.92 -5.49
CA GLU A 10 14.15 -10.01 -6.96
C GLU A 10 13.09 -9.07 -7.57
N PHE A 11 11.87 -9.10 -7.02
CA PHE A 11 10.80 -8.21 -7.47
C PHE A 11 11.17 -6.73 -7.28
N LEU A 12 11.70 -6.34 -6.12
CA LEU A 12 12.11 -4.97 -5.84
C LEU A 12 13.28 -4.50 -6.73
N SER A 13 14.20 -5.40 -7.09
CA SER A 13 15.41 -5.08 -7.87
C SER A 13 15.28 -5.34 -9.38
N ALA A 14 14.11 -5.77 -9.86
CA ALA A 14 13.87 -6.07 -11.26
C ALA A 14 14.24 -4.88 -12.18
N PRO A 15 15.18 -5.05 -13.13
CA PRO A 15 15.65 -3.95 -13.98
C PRO A 15 14.53 -3.32 -14.81
N GLY A 16 14.58 -2.00 -14.96
CA GLY A 16 13.61 -1.26 -15.78
C GLY A 16 12.21 -1.13 -15.17
N THR A 17 12.02 -1.56 -13.92
CA THR A 17 10.73 -1.46 -13.22
C THR A 17 10.69 -0.26 -12.27
N ARG A 18 9.47 0.22 -11.98
CA ARG A 18 9.24 1.27 -10.99
C ARG A 18 9.14 0.69 -9.57
N PRO A 19 9.40 1.47 -8.52
CA PRO A 19 9.10 1.06 -7.14
C PRO A 19 7.63 0.66 -6.99
N PRO A 20 7.32 -0.50 -6.38
CA PRO A 20 5.95 -0.98 -6.28
C PRO A 20 5.14 -0.19 -5.25
N VAL A 21 3.81 -0.27 -5.37
CA VAL A 21 2.88 0.15 -4.32
C VAL A 21 2.76 -0.97 -3.30
N TYR A 22 2.90 -0.66 -2.02
CA TYR A 22 2.59 -1.59 -0.94
C TYR A 22 1.10 -1.56 -0.66
N LEU A 23 0.46 -2.71 -0.49
CA LEU A 23 -0.91 -2.84 0.01
C LEU A 23 -0.99 -3.88 1.13
N GLY A 24 -1.44 -3.46 2.31
CA GLY A 24 -1.55 -4.35 3.47
C GLY A 24 -2.50 -3.83 4.54
N TRP A 25 -3.46 -4.66 4.93
CA TRP A 25 -4.46 -4.34 5.96
C TRP A 25 -4.21 -5.05 7.30
N GLY A 26 -3.05 -5.70 7.47
CA GLY A 26 -2.69 -6.39 8.70
C GLY A 26 -3.68 -7.51 9.01
N SER A 27 -4.26 -7.50 10.22
CA SER A 27 -5.32 -8.42 10.63
C SER A 27 -6.74 -7.91 10.34
N MET A 28 -6.88 -6.72 9.76
CA MET A 28 -8.20 -6.15 9.47
C MET A 28 -8.85 -6.88 8.31
N MET A 29 -10.08 -7.34 8.53
CA MET A 29 -10.91 -7.96 7.50
C MET A 29 -12.07 -7.03 7.16
N CYS A 30 -12.30 -6.83 5.86
CA CYS A 30 -13.43 -6.10 5.33
C CYS A 30 -14.14 -6.93 4.27
N LYS A 31 -15.44 -7.18 4.44
CA LYS A 31 -16.30 -8.01 3.58
C LYS A 31 -15.84 -9.47 3.47
N SER A 32 -14.80 -9.75 2.70
CA SER A 32 -14.19 -11.08 2.57
C SER A 32 -12.75 -10.98 2.08
N PRO A 33 -11.92 -12.01 2.29
CA PRO A 33 -10.56 -12.01 1.79
C PRO A 33 -10.47 -11.90 0.25
N GLU A 34 -11.40 -12.52 -0.47
CA GLU A 34 -11.49 -12.46 -1.94
C GLU A 34 -11.78 -11.04 -2.42
N TRP A 35 -12.71 -10.35 -1.75
CA TRP A 35 -13.03 -8.97 -2.07
C TRP A 35 -11.82 -8.05 -1.85
N MET A 36 -11.05 -8.26 -0.78
CA MET A 36 -9.85 -7.46 -0.51
C MET A 36 -8.76 -7.68 -1.54
N VAL A 37 -8.56 -8.93 -2.00
CA VAL A 37 -7.64 -9.23 -3.12
C VAL A 37 -8.13 -8.54 -4.39
N ALA A 38 -9.40 -8.69 -4.76
CA ALA A 38 -9.96 -8.06 -5.96
C ALA A 38 -9.81 -6.53 -5.92
N LEU A 39 -10.15 -5.88 -4.80
CA LEU A 39 -9.99 -4.44 -4.61
C LEU A 39 -8.54 -3.98 -4.88
N ALA A 40 -7.58 -4.71 -4.31
CA ALA A 40 -6.17 -4.36 -4.42
C ALA A 40 -5.64 -4.52 -5.85
N ILE A 41 -6.01 -5.60 -6.55
CA ILE A 41 -5.61 -5.83 -7.94
C ILE A 41 -6.28 -4.83 -8.88
N GLU A 42 -7.58 -4.55 -8.70
CA GLU A 42 -8.30 -3.54 -9.48
C GLU A 42 -7.68 -2.15 -9.31
N ALA A 43 -7.29 -1.78 -8.08
CA ALA A 43 -6.65 -0.50 -7.81
C ALA A 43 -5.28 -0.37 -8.48
N LEU A 44 -4.46 -1.41 -8.42
CA LEU A 44 -3.16 -1.46 -9.09
C LEU A 44 -3.31 -1.42 -10.62
N TYR A 45 -4.26 -2.18 -11.17
CA TYR A 45 -4.58 -2.20 -12.59
C TYR A 45 -5.01 -0.82 -13.08
N HIS A 46 -5.93 -0.17 -12.34
CA HIS A 46 -6.41 1.18 -12.65
C HIS A 46 -5.30 2.23 -12.57
N ALA A 47 -4.42 2.13 -11.57
CA ALA A 47 -3.26 3.03 -11.43
C ALA A 47 -2.16 2.74 -12.49
N GLY A 48 -2.19 1.58 -13.13
CA GLY A 48 -1.12 1.12 -14.03
C GLY A 48 0.19 0.84 -13.29
N GLU A 49 0.11 0.43 -12.02
CA GLU A 49 1.28 0.22 -11.15
C GLU A 49 1.44 -1.24 -10.73
N ARG A 50 2.69 -1.62 -10.51
CA ARG A 50 3.03 -2.90 -9.89
C ARG A 50 2.92 -2.79 -8.37
N GLY A 51 2.66 -3.90 -7.69
CA GLY A 51 2.39 -3.89 -6.26
C GLY A 51 2.85 -5.10 -5.48
N ILE A 52 2.93 -4.91 -4.17
CA ILE A 52 3.17 -5.95 -3.18
C ILE A 52 1.93 -6.04 -2.29
N LEU A 53 1.26 -7.19 -2.31
CA LEU A 53 0.19 -7.51 -1.37
C LEU A 53 0.77 -8.24 -0.17
N LEU A 54 0.72 -7.60 1.00
CA LEU A 54 1.27 -8.17 2.23
C LEU A 54 0.17 -8.65 3.19
N GLY A 55 0.34 -9.87 3.73
CA GLY A 55 -0.44 -10.40 4.85
C GLY A 55 -1.05 -11.78 4.63
N GLY A 56 -2.01 -12.15 5.48
CA GLY A 56 -2.65 -13.48 5.53
C GLY A 56 -3.46 -13.86 4.29
N TRP A 57 -3.59 -12.94 3.34
CA TRP A 57 -4.21 -13.12 2.02
C TRP A 57 -3.22 -13.62 0.97
N ALA A 58 -1.92 -13.65 1.28
CA ALA A 58 -0.91 -14.19 0.36
C ALA A 58 -1.14 -15.67 0.02
N SER A 59 -1.80 -16.43 0.89
CA SER A 59 -2.18 -17.83 0.65
C SER A 59 -3.43 -18.00 -0.22
N LEU A 60 -4.22 -16.94 -0.43
CA LEU A 60 -5.36 -16.96 -1.35
C LEU A 60 -4.92 -16.97 -2.81
N GLY A 61 -3.70 -16.48 -3.08
CA GLY A 61 -3.07 -16.54 -4.39
C GLY A 61 -3.90 -15.89 -5.49
N GLN A 62 -3.72 -16.40 -6.72
CA GLN A 62 -4.36 -15.88 -7.93
C GLN A 62 -5.80 -16.39 -8.12
N ASP A 63 -6.27 -17.33 -7.30
CA ASP A 63 -7.57 -17.99 -7.48
C ASP A 63 -8.76 -17.06 -7.29
N HIS A 64 -8.54 -15.95 -6.57
CA HIS A 64 -9.56 -14.94 -6.27
C HIS A 64 -9.39 -13.63 -7.05
N VAL A 65 -8.49 -13.63 -8.04
CA VAL A 65 -8.31 -12.52 -8.96
C VAL A 65 -9.37 -12.60 -10.07
N PRO A 66 -10.10 -11.50 -10.38
CA PRO A 66 -11.02 -11.49 -11.52
C PRO A 66 -10.34 -11.94 -12.81
N ASP A 67 -11.02 -12.76 -13.63
CA ASP A 67 -10.41 -13.41 -14.80
C ASP A 67 -9.68 -12.44 -15.75
N HIS A 68 -10.28 -11.27 -15.99
CA HIS A 68 -9.72 -10.23 -16.86
C HIS A 68 -8.46 -9.54 -16.28
N LEU A 69 -8.13 -9.76 -15.00
CA LEU A 69 -6.97 -9.18 -14.31
C LEU A 69 -5.90 -10.22 -13.98
N LYS A 70 -6.11 -11.51 -14.28
CA LYS A 70 -5.17 -12.59 -13.94
C LYS A 70 -3.78 -12.38 -14.54
N GLU A 71 -3.71 -12.02 -15.83
CA GLU A 71 -2.41 -11.80 -16.49
C GLU A 71 -1.70 -10.59 -15.89
N PHE A 72 -2.42 -9.47 -15.70
CA PHE A 72 -1.87 -8.30 -15.03
C PHE A 72 -1.32 -8.65 -13.63
N CYS A 73 -2.10 -9.38 -12.83
CA CYS A 73 -1.70 -9.78 -11.49
C CYS A 73 -0.43 -10.64 -11.51
N LYS A 74 -0.35 -11.60 -12.43
CA LYS A 74 0.80 -12.50 -12.56
C LYS A 74 2.09 -11.76 -12.91
N GLU A 75 2.01 -10.74 -13.76
CA GLU A 75 3.16 -9.96 -14.21
C GLU A 75 3.56 -8.85 -13.21
N ASN A 76 2.58 -8.26 -12.52
CA ASN A 76 2.78 -6.98 -11.81
C ASN A 76 2.59 -7.07 -10.30
N VAL A 77 2.16 -8.21 -9.74
CA VAL A 77 1.83 -8.30 -8.31
C VAL A 77 2.57 -9.45 -7.64
N LEU A 78 3.29 -9.11 -6.57
CA LEU A 78 3.90 -10.09 -5.68
C LEU A 78 3.10 -10.23 -4.40
N PHE A 79 2.72 -11.46 -4.06
CA PHE A 79 2.10 -11.81 -2.79
C PHE A 79 3.17 -12.19 -1.76
N VAL A 80 3.16 -11.52 -0.61
CA VAL A 80 4.16 -11.69 0.44
C VAL A 80 3.46 -11.93 1.77
N SER A 81 3.83 -12.99 2.49
CA SER A 81 3.21 -13.29 3.79
C SER A 81 3.60 -12.28 4.87
N SER A 82 4.86 -11.84 4.88
CA SER A 82 5.40 -10.90 5.85
C SER A 82 6.73 -10.30 5.36
N ALA A 83 7.00 -9.08 5.81
CA ALA A 83 8.25 -8.35 5.62
C ALA A 83 8.32 -7.20 6.64
N PRO A 84 9.51 -6.80 7.14
CA PRO A 84 9.62 -5.67 8.05
C PRO A 84 9.22 -4.37 7.34
N HIS A 85 8.26 -3.63 7.91
CA HIS A 85 7.76 -2.38 7.32
C HIS A 85 8.84 -1.31 7.18
N GLU A 86 9.69 -1.15 8.20
CA GLU A 86 10.80 -0.17 8.18
C GLU A 86 11.81 -0.44 7.05
N TRP A 87 11.97 -1.70 6.66
CA TRP A 87 12.81 -2.08 5.53
C TRP A 87 12.06 -1.95 4.20
N LEU A 88 10.81 -2.39 4.14
CA LEU A 88 10.05 -2.46 2.89
C LEU A 88 9.54 -1.09 2.43
N PHE A 89 8.95 -0.29 3.33
CA PHE A 89 8.26 0.94 2.96
C PHE A 89 9.16 1.95 2.23
N PRO A 90 10.42 2.20 2.65
CA PRO A 90 11.31 3.09 1.91
C PRO A 90 11.58 2.67 0.46
N GLN A 91 11.29 1.41 0.09
CA GLN A 91 11.50 0.87 -1.26
C GLN A 91 10.23 0.94 -2.13
N CYS A 92 9.11 1.44 -1.59
CA CYS A 92 7.83 1.55 -2.28
C CYS A 92 7.58 2.98 -2.80
N SER A 93 6.69 3.09 -3.80
CA SER A 93 6.23 4.38 -4.34
C SER A 93 5.09 4.99 -3.52
N CYS A 94 4.22 4.14 -2.96
CA CYS A 94 3.10 4.52 -2.10
C CYS A 94 2.77 3.37 -1.12
N ILE A 95 2.30 3.72 0.09
CA ILE A 95 1.90 2.76 1.12
C ILE A 95 0.38 2.81 1.33
N VAL A 96 -0.32 1.74 0.96
CA VAL A 96 -1.77 1.59 1.20
C VAL A 96 -1.99 0.72 2.43
N HIS A 97 -2.70 1.24 3.43
CA HIS A 97 -3.01 0.48 4.64
C HIS A 97 -4.33 0.89 5.31
N HIS A 98 -4.72 0.14 6.33
CA HIS A 98 -5.96 0.34 7.09
C HIS A 98 -5.95 1.52 8.07
N GLY A 99 -4.82 2.20 8.26
CA GLY A 99 -4.69 3.31 9.21
C GLY A 99 -4.37 2.95 10.67
N GLY A 100 -3.94 1.72 10.99
CA GLY A 100 -3.52 1.40 12.37
C GLY A 100 -2.28 2.21 12.79
N SER A 101 -2.28 2.73 14.02
CA SER A 101 -1.29 3.70 14.53
C SER A 101 0.17 3.37 14.22
N GLY A 102 0.63 2.15 14.52
CA GLY A 102 2.00 1.73 14.26
C GLY A 102 2.34 1.64 12.77
N THR A 103 1.38 1.26 11.93
CA THR A 103 1.58 1.22 10.47
C THR A 103 1.57 2.63 9.89
N THR A 104 0.70 3.52 10.37
CA THR A 104 0.67 4.94 10.00
C THR A 104 1.98 5.63 10.37
N ALA A 105 2.48 5.42 11.60
CA ALA A 105 3.74 5.99 12.03
C ALA A 105 4.91 5.49 11.16
N ALA A 106 4.98 4.18 10.88
CA ALA A 106 6.01 3.62 10.01
C ALA A 106 5.92 4.14 8.56
N SER A 107 4.71 4.31 8.03
CA SER A 107 4.50 4.78 6.65
C SER A 107 4.92 6.24 6.50
N VAL A 108 4.53 7.13 7.43
CA VAL A 108 4.95 8.53 7.43
C VAL A 108 6.47 8.65 7.64
N ARG A 109 7.03 7.90 8.59
CA ARG A 109 8.48 7.87 8.86
C ARG A 109 9.30 7.44 7.63
N SER A 110 8.76 6.55 6.79
CA SER A 110 9.43 6.09 5.58
C SER A 110 9.60 7.18 4.50
N GLY A 111 8.94 8.32 4.68
CA GLY A 111 8.98 9.43 3.72
C GLY A 111 8.23 9.14 2.41
N ARG A 112 7.31 8.18 2.43
CA ARG A 112 6.52 7.77 1.26
C ARG A 112 5.08 8.27 1.36
N PRO A 113 4.46 8.67 0.24
CA PRO A 113 3.04 8.96 0.18
C PRO A 113 2.20 7.80 0.72
N THR A 114 1.21 8.11 1.55
CA THR A 114 0.37 7.12 2.22
C THR A 114 -1.09 7.23 1.79
N ALA A 115 -1.74 6.11 1.47
CA ALA A 115 -3.17 6.04 1.28
C ALA A 115 -3.82 5.21 2.41
N ILE A 116 -4.76 5.80 3.15
CA ILE A 116 -5.43 5.13 4.26
C ILE A 116 -6.84 4.76 3.85
N THR A 117 -7.19 3.48 4.00
CA THR A 117 -8.55 2.95 3.80
C THR A 117 -9.08 2.43 5.15
N PRO A 118 -9.68 3.30 5.97
CA PRO A 118 -10.04 2.94 7.34
C PRO A 118 -11.13 1.88 7.36
N VAL A 119 -11.03 0.95 8.31
CA VAL A 119 -12.02 -0.10 8.56
C VAL A 119 -12.86 0.25 9.79
N MET A 120 -12.21 0.67 10.89
CA MET A 120 -12.85 0.93 12.18
C MET A 120 -12.01 1.83 13.12
N GLY A 121 -12.65 2.44 14.12
CA GLY A 121 -11.96 3.06 15.25
C GLY A 121 -11.15 4.32 14.90
N ASP A 122 -9.98 4.45 15.52
CA ASP A 122 -9.03 5.55 15.34
C ASP A 122 -8.43 5.65 13.92
N GLN A 123 -8.62 4.63 13.09
CA GLN A 123 -8.18 4.60 11.70
C GLN A 123 -8.74 5.75 10.87
N PHE A 124 -9.96 6.22 11.19
CA PHE A 124 -10.57 7.38 10.54
C PHE A 124 -9.82 8.67 10.88
N ASP A 125 -9.45 8.86 12.14
CA ASP A 125 -8.69 10.02 12.59
C ASP A 125 -7.30 10.04 11.92
N PHE A 126 -6.66 8.88 11.75
CA PHE A 126 -5.41 8.79 11.00
C PHE A 126 -5.58 9.10 9.51
N ALA A 127 -6.69 8.69 8.89
CA ALA A 127 -7.01 9.04 7.52
C ALA A 127 -7.16 10.56 7.35
N ASP A 128 -7.91 11.19 8.24
CA ASP A 128 -8.10 12.64 8.26
C ASP A 128 -6.77 13.37 8.52
N GLY A 129 -5.98 12.92 9.49
CA GLY A 129 -4.66 13.47 9.78
C GLY A 129 -3.69 13.41 8.59
N ILE A 130 -3.69 12.33 7.81
CA ILE A 130 -2.87 12.23 6.59
C ILE A 130 -3.31 13.27 5.54
N ASN A 131 -4.61 13.51 5.40
CA ASN A 131 -5.13 14.55 4.52
C ASN A 131 -4.70 15.95 5.00
N GLU A 132 -4.79 16.22 6.31
CA GLU A 132 -4.46 17.50 6.91
C GLU A 132 -2.97 17.85 6.77
N ILE A 133 -2.08 16.89 6.98
CA ILE A 133 -0.64 17.12 6.82
C ILE A 133 -0.18 17.06 5.36
N GLY A 134 -1.05 16.67 4.41
CA GLY A 134 -0.72 16.62 2.99
C GLY A 134 0.26 15.52 2.57
N CYS A 135 0.54 14.54 3.43
CA CYS A 135 1.47 13.44 3.14
C CYS A 135 0.83 12.27 2.38
N GLY A 136 -0.42 12.40 1.95
CA GLY A 136 -1.14 11.30 1.32
C GLY A 136 -2.63 11.55 1.15
N ILE A 137 -3.40 10.46 1.04
CA ILE A 137 -4.85 10.47 0.84
C ILE A 137 -5.52 9.54 1.87
N GLY A 138 -6.26 10.11 2.81
CA GLY A 138 -7.21 9.41 3.65
C GLY A 138 -8.54 9.24 2.93
N LEU A 139 -8.96 7.99 2.71
CA LEU A 139 -10.22 7.62 2.08
C LEU A 139 -11.33 7.44 3.11
N LYS A 140 -12.56 7.33 2.60
CA LYS A 140 -13.72 6.89 3.39
C LYS A 140 -13.57 5.42 3.81
N GLN A 141 -14.51 4.94 4.62
CA GLN A 141 -14.54 3.55 5.08
C GLN A 141 -14.34 2.57 3.92
N MET A 142 -13.39 1.65 4.09
CA MET A 142 -12.94 0.70 3.08
C MET A 142 -14.10 -0.05 2.41
N SER A 143 -15.14 -0.42 3.17
CA SER A 143 -16.31 -1.14 2.67
C SER A 143 -17.10 -0.40 1.56
N SER A 144 -16.87 0.90 1.40
CA SER A 144 -17.46 1.77 0.37
C SER A 144 -16.49 2.16 -0.75
N VAL A 145 -15.21 1.76 -0.65
CA VAL A 145 -14.16 2.08 -1.63
C VAL A 145 -14.17 1.04 -2.75
N THR A 146 -14.04 1.51 -3.99
CA THR A 146 -13.91 0.67 -5.19
C THR A 146 -12.46 0.65 -5.67
N GLY A 147 -12.11 -0.32 -6.53
CA GLY A 147 -10.77 -0.40 -7.13
C GLY A 147 -10.38 0.90 -7.84
N THR A 148 -11.29 1.49 -8.61
CA THR A 148 -11.07 2.78 -9.29
C THR A 148 -10.76 3.91 -8.30
N VAL A 149 -11.55 4.05 -7.23
CA VAL A 149 -11.35 5.12 -6.23
C VAL A 149 -10.00 4.95 -5.53
N LEU A 150 -9.63 3.73 -5.16
CA LEU A 150 -8.32 3.47 -4.56
C LEU A 150 -7.18 3.68 -5.56
N GLY A 151 -7.36 3.28 -6.82
CA GLY A 151 -6.38 3.48 -7.88
C GLY A 151 -6.16 4.96 -8.21
N ASP A 152 -7.20 5.79 -8.16
CA ASP A 152 -7.08 7.25 -8.29
C ASP A 152 -6.30 7.85 -7.13
N ALA A 153 -6.55 7.39 -5.90
CA ALA A 153 -5.79 7.82 -4.72
C ALA A 153 -4.31 7.44 -4.82
N ILE A 154 -4.00 6.21 -5.26
CA ILE A 154 -2.63 5.74 -5.54
C ILE A 154 -1.99 6.64 -6.60
N THR A 155 -2.68 6.86 -7.72
CA THR A 155 -2.20 7.70 -8.83
C THR A 155 -1.89 9.12 -8.36
N LYS A 156 -2.73 9.69 -7.51
CA LYS A 156 -2.49 11.01 -6.94
C LYS A 156 -1.27 11.00 -6.02
N CYS A 157 -1.17 10.04 -5.10
CA CYS A 157 -0.01 9.88 -4.21
C CYS A 157 1.33 9.81 -4.95
N ILE A 158 1.38 9.13 -6.10
CA ILE A 158 2.63 8.92 -6.85
C ILE A 158 2.94 10.00 -7.90
N LYS A 159 1.96 10.83 -8.29
CA LYS A 159 2.13 11.86 -9.34
C LYS A 159 2.09 13.30 -8.82
N ASP A 160 1.47 13.54 -7.67
CA ASP A 160 1.37 14.88 -7.08
C ASP A 160 2.67 15.24 -6.36
N GLU A 161 3.46 16.14 -6.94
CA GLU A 161 4.74 16.59 -6.38
C GLU A 161 4.59 17.19 -4.98
N GLY A 162 3.45 17.83 -4.67
CA GLY A 162 3.17 18.38 -3.35
C GLY A 162 3.08 17.28 -2.30
N ILE A 163 2.34 16.21 -2.58
CA ILE A 163 2.23 15.05 -1.69
C ILE A 163 3.59 14.37 -1.52
N ILE A 164 4.31 14.14 -2.63
CA ILE A 164 5.60 13.46 -2.61
C ILE A 164 6.63 14.24 -1.79
N ASN A 165 6.71 15.55 -1.98
CA ASN A 165 7.67 16.39 -1.25
C ASN A 165 7.30 16.49 0.22
N CYS A 166 6.01 16.65 0.53
CA CYS A 166 5.54 16.71 1.91
C CYS A 166 5.84 15.40 2.67
N ALA A 167 5.57 14.24 2.06
CA ALA A 167 5.90 12.95 2.66
C ALA A 167 7.40 12.82 2.94
N LYS A 168 8.26 13.16 1.96
CA LYS A 168 9.72 13.11 2.13
C LYS A 168 10.23 14.02 3.25
N GLU A 169 9.76 15.26 3.28
CA GLU A 169 10.17 16.24 4.30
C GLU A 169 9.73 15.80 5.70
N THR A 170 8.49 15.33 5.85
CA THR A 170 7.95 14.85 7.12
C THR A 170 8.73 13.63 7.61
N GLY A 171 8.97 12.64 6.74
CA GLY A 171 9.78 11.46 7.10
C GLY A 171 11.21 11.83 7.49
N THR A 172 11.84 12.79 6.78
CA THR A 172 13.18 13.28 7.13
C THR A 172 13.23 13.92 8.52
N LYS A 173 12.23 14.74 8.87
CA LYS A 173 12.15 15.36 10.20
C LYS A 173 12.00 14.33 11.31
N LEU A 174 11.10 13.35 11.13
CA LEU A 174 10.87 12.29 12.11
C LEU A 174 12.10 11.38 12.34
N LEU A 175 12.90 11.15 11.29
CA LEU A 175 14.15 10.39 11.44
C LEU A 175 15.25 11.17 12.17
N ALA A 176 15.19 12.50 12.15
CA ALA A 176 16.15 13.37 12.84
C ALA A 176 15.81 13.57 14.34
N GLU A 177 14.54 13.41 14.73
CA GLU A 177 14.07 13.56 16.12
C GLU A 177 14.42 12.36 17.01
N ASP A 178 14.69 11.19 16.42
CA ASP A 178 15.08 9.95 17.13
C ASP A 178 16.61 9.70 17.12
N GLY A 179 17.42 10.73 16.77
CA GLY A 179 18.89 10.67 16.65
C GLY A 179 19.67 11.49 17.69
#